data_AF-X1SX79-F1
#
_entry.id   AF-X1SX79-F1
#
_cell.length_a   1.000
_cell.length_b   1.000
_cell.length_c   1.000
_cell.angle_alpha   90.00
_cell.angle_beta   90.00
_cell.angle_gamma   90.00
#
_symmetry.space_group_name_H-M   'P 1'
#
loop_
_entity.id
_entity.type
_entity.pdbx_description
1 polymer ?
#
loop_
_entity_poly.entity_id
_entity_poly.type
_entity_poly.pdbx_seq_one_letter_code
_entity_poly.pdbx_strand_id
1 'polypeptide(L)'
;YGNWRPDSLVDDSREEFLNGFGYFNEEEWLELGISKQECILDKWQYSKYYVEIWFEAFAMKGQFEYFAPNISLVPFKGDASIEYKWRVAKRLEQMAERYPGKLIKILYFGDLDQKGLEIPKNALRDIKNWCSVSFDFIRGGLNPGDETKFNLGTSIDKISSYQWESLSHEQAGELITSVINGVVSQGVFSEIESQEREATAKFKKIIPKILEMLKKF
;
A
#
# COMPACT_ATOMS: atom_id res chain seq x y z
N TYR A 1 -4.46 -29.69 -17.58
CA TYR A 1 -3.57 -28.82 -16.78
C TYR A 1 -3.87 -29.05 -15.31
N GLY A 2 -2.96 -29.71 -14.59
CA GLY A 2 -3.22 -30.28 -13.27
C GLY A 2 -3.68 -29.23 -12.25
N ASN A 3 -4.98 -29.23 -11.93
CA ASN A 3 -5.61 -28.33 -10.95
C ASN A 3 -5.19 -26.86 -11.06
N TRP A 4 -4.88 -26.40 -12.28
CA TRP A 4 -4.55 -24.99 -12.52
C TRP A 4 -5.73 -24.12 -12.12
N ARG A 5 -5.47 -23.11 -11.27
CA ARG A 5 -6.48 -22.14 -10.86
C ARG A 5 -6.12 -20.74 -11.37
N PRO A 6 -7.09 -20.02 -11.97
CA PRO A 6 -6.87 -18.70 -12.54
C PRO A 6 -6.61 -17.60 -11.49
N ASP A 7 -6.68 -17.91 -10.20
CA ASP A 7 -6.37 -17.00 -9.07
C ASP A 7 -5.01 -17.32 -8.42
N SER A 8 -4.34 -18.40 -8.83
CA SER A 8 -3.13 -18.88 -8.15
C SER A 8 -1.83 -18.73 -8.95
N LEU A 9 -1.91 -18.53 -10.27
CA LEU A 9 -0.72 -18.39 -11.14
C LEU A 9 -1.10 -17.59 -12.39
N VAL A 10 -1.03 -16.26 -12.28
CA VAL A 10 -1.42 -15.28 -13.31
C VAL A 10 -0.22 -14.45 -13.71
N ASP A 11 -0.08 -14.22 -15.01
CA ASP A 11 0.85 -13.23 -15.57
C ASP A 11 0.17 -11.86 -15.54
N ASP A 12 0.27 -11.17 -14.40
CA ASP A 12 -0.33 -9.85 -14.15
C ASP A 12 0.29 -8.72 -15.00
N SER A 13 1.22 -9.04 -15.91
CA SER A 13 1.83 -8.07 -16.83
C SER A 13 1.03 -7.83 -18.11
N ARG A 14 -0.02 -8.64 -18.35
CA ARG A 14 -0.86 -8.57 -19.56
C ARG A 14 -2.25 -8.09 -19.21
N GLU A 15 -2.43 -6.78 -19.22
CA GLU A 15 -3.73 -6.13 -19.04
C GLU A 15 -4.39 -5.94 -20.42
N GLU A 16 -5.63 -6.42 -20.59
CA GLU A 16 -6.40 -6.18 -21.81
C GLU A 16 -7.00 -4.76 -21.78
N PHE A 17 -6.66 -3.94 -22.77
CA PHE A 17 -7.22 -2.59 -22.91
C PHE A 17 -8.55 -2.62 -23.67
N LEU A 18 -9.64 -2.92 -22.97
CA LEU A 18 -11.00 -2.99 -23.53
C LEU A 18 -11.62 -1.60 -23.74
N ASN A 19 -11.06 -0.82 -24.67
CA ASN A 19 -11.60 0.50 -25.01
C ASN A 19 -13.01 0.38 -25.62
N GLY A 20 -13.96 1.17 -25.10
CA GLY A 20 -15.35 1.20 -25.57
C GLY A 20 -16.29 0.20 -24.88
N PHE A 21 -15.78 -0.65 -23.99
CA PHE A 21 -16.62 -1.42 -23.07
C PHE A 21 -17.14 -0.50 -21.96
N GLY A 22 -18.46 -0.38 -21.87
CA GLY A 22 -19.18 0.36 -20.84
C GLY A 22 -20.54 -0.30 -20.58
N TYR A 23 -21.34 0.30 -19.72
CA TYR A 23 -22.71 -0.18 -19.48
C TYR A 23 -23.60 0.20 -20.67
N PHE A 24 -24.50 -0.71 -21.05
CA PHE A 24 -25.41 -0.55 -22.18
C PHE A 24 -26.40 0.61 -21.97
N ASN A 25 -26.81 0.85 -20.72
CA ASN A 25 -27.67 1.96 -20.34
C ASN A 25 -27.50 2.33 -18.84
N GLU A 26 -28.23 3.37 -18.39
CA GLU A 26 -28.21 3.86 -17.02
C GLU A 26 -28.67 2.80 -16.00
N GLU A 27 -29.68 1.98 -16.35
CA GLU A 27 -30.19 0.93 -15.46
C GLU A 27 -29.10 -0.13 -15.19
N GLU A 28 -28.43 -0.61 -16.23
CA GLU A 28 -27.33 -1.57 -16.09
C GLU A 28 -26.14 -0.96 -15.32
N TRP A 29 -25.84 0.32 -15.52
CA TRP A 29 -24.80 1.01 -14.75
C TRP A 29 -25.15 1.08 -13.26
N LEU A 30 -26.38 1.44 -12.91
CA LEU A 30 -26.82 1.52 -11.53
C LEU A 30 -26.87 0.13 -10.86
N GLU A 31 -27.36 -0.88 -11.59
CA GLU A 31 -27.52 -2.23 -11.08
C GLU A 31 -26.18 -2.98 -11.00
N LEU A 32 -25.37 -2.98 -12.05
CA LEU A 32 -24.14 -3.78 -12.09
C LEU A 32 -22.90 -2.98 -11.68
N GLY A 33 -22.87 -1.68 -11.96
CA GLY A 33 -21.76 -0.81 -11.62
C GLY A 33 -21.84 -0.31 -10.19
N ILE A 34 -22.86 0.49 -9.90
CA ILE A 34 -22.98 1.22 -8.63
C ILE A 34 -23.40 0.32 -7.47
N SER A 35 -24.34 -0.61 -7.67
CA SER A 35 -24.84 -1.45 -6.56
C SER A 35 -23.80 -2.39 -5.95
N LYS A 36 -22.78 -2.74 -6.73
CA LYS A 36 -21.68 -3.60 -6.29
C LYS A 36 -20.56 -2.82 -5.60
N GLN A 37 -20.54 -1.50 -5.72
CA GLN A 37 -19.52 -0.69 -5.06
C GLN A 37 -19.69 -0.71 -3.55
N GLU A 38 -18.55 -0.60 -2.88
CA GLU A 38 -18.48 -0.38 -1.44
C GLU A 38 -18.12 1.08 -1.18
N CYS A 39 -18.73 1.65 -0.14
CA CYS A 39 -18.32 2.97 0.33
C CYS A 39 -17.01 2.79 1.08
N ILE A 40 -15.91 3.24 0.46
CA ILE A 40 -14.58 3.25 1.08
C ILE A 40 -14.35 4.64 1.66
N LEU A 41 -14.13 4.68 2.96
CA LEU A 41 -13.86 5.89 3.71
C LEU A 41 -12.37 6.02 3.98
N ASP A 42 -11.97 7.24 4.29
CA ASP A 42 -10.57 7.56 4.53
C ASP A 42 -10.07 6.90 5.83
N LYS A 43 -9.09 6.01 5.69
CA LYS A 43 -8.55 5.20 6.77
C LYS A 43 -7.78 6.01 7.82
N TRP A 44 -7.29 7.19 7.46
CA TRP A 44 -6.40 7.97 8.31
C TRP A 44 -7.10 8.98 9.22
N GLN A 45 -8.44 9.04 9.18
CA GLN A 45 -9.24 10.01 9.95
C GLN A 45 -8.92 10.01 11.45
N TYR A 46 -8.87 8.82 12.07
CA TYR A 46 -8.67 8.68 13.52
C TYR A 46 -7.22 8.37 13.92
N SER A 47 -6.33 8.14 12.96
CA SER A 47 -4.91 7.88 13.25
C SER A 47 -4.18 9.13 13.73
N LYS A 48 -3.23 8.97 14.65
CA LYS A 48 -2.34 10.06 15.09
C LYS A 48 -1.42 10.55 13.97
N TYR A 49 -1.00 9.64 13.09
CA TYR A 49 -0.06 9.90 12.01
C TYR A 49 -0.66 9.48 10.67
N TYR A 50 -0.24 10.12 9.59
CA TYR A 50 -0.38 9.57 8.25
C TYR A 50 0.86 8.72 7.95
N VAL A 51 0.68 7.48 7.51
CA VAL A 51 1.78 6.52 7.33
C VAL A 51 1.81 5.97 5.91
N GLU A 52 3.01 5.86 5.36
CA GLU A 52 3.26 5.14 4.11
C GLU A 52 4.37 4.11 4.30
N ILE A 53 4.29 3.03 3.52
CA ILE A 53 5.33 2.02 3.44
C ILE A 53 6.05 2.18 2.11
N TRP A 54 7.33 2.50 2.19
CA TRP A 54 8.23 2.60 1.05
C TRP A 54 9.10 1.36 1.01
N PHE A 55 9.33 0.80 -0.18
CA PHE A 55 10.11 -0.42 -0.27
C PHE A 55 10.85 -0.58 -1.59
N GLU A 56 11.93 -1.36 -1.54
CA GLU A 56 12.89 -1.49 -2.63
C GLU A 56 12.36 -2.39 -3.76
N ALA A 57 12.05 -3.66 -3.46
CA ALA A 57 11.70 -4.67 -4.44
C ALA A 57 10.18 -4.85 -4.58
N PHE A 58 9.66 -4.85 -5.81
CA PHE A 58 8.22 -5.02 -6.04
C PHE A 58 7.67 -6.37 -5.58
N ALA A 59 8.52 -7.41 -5.53
CA ALA A 59 8.17 -8.73 -5.03
C ALA A 59 7.64 -8.70 -3.58
N MET A 60 8.02 -7.70 -2.79
CA MET A 60 7.58 -7.53 -1.40
C MET A 60 6.12 -7.06 -1.29
N LYS A 61 5.50 -6.57 -2.37
CA LYS A 61 4.16 -5.94 -2.37
C LYS A 61 3.12 -6.83 -1.69
N GLY A 62 3.05 -8.11 -2.05
CA GLY A 62 2.06 -9.04 -1.51
C GLY A 62 2.17 -9.25 0.00
N GLN A 63 3.39 -9.22 0.55
CA GLN A 63 3.59 -9.31 2.00
C GLN A 63 3.06 -8.07 2.71
N PHE A 64 3.28 -6.88 2.16
CA PHE A 64 2.71 -5.66 2.75
C PHE A 64 1.20 -5.58 2.60
N GLU A 65 0.63 -6.01 1.47
CA GLU A 65 -0.83 -6.08 1.31
C GLU A 65 -1.46 -7.01 2.36
N TYR A 66 -0.78 -8.09 2.73
CA TYR A 66 -1.24 -9.03 3.74
C TYR A 66 -1.05 -8.55 5.18
N PHE A 67 0.17 -8.13 5.56
CA PHE A 67 0.51 -7.79 6.95
C PHE A 67 0.24 -6.32 7.31
N ALA A 68 0.09 -5.46 6.32
CA ALA A 68 -0.10 -4.02 6.47
C ALA A 68 -1.30 -3.50 5.66
N PRO A 69 -2.49 -4.13 5.79
CA PRO A 69 -3.64 -3.73 4.99
C PRO A 69 -4.00 -2.26 5.30
N ASN A 70 -4.55 -1.57 4.29
CA ASN A 70 -4.95 -0.16 4.35
C ASN A 70 -3.81 0.88 4.36
N ILE A 71 -2.53 0.48 4.35
CA ILE A 71 -1.40 1.41 4.30
C ILE A 71 -0.94 1.62 2.85
N SER A 72 -0.68 2.87 2.46
CA SER A 72 -0.20 3.19 1.12
C SER A 72 1.19 2.60 0.86
N LEU A 73 1.34 1.94 -0.28
CA LEU A 73 2.54 1.21 -0.70
C LEU A 73 3.28 1.98 -1.81
N VAL A 74 4.57 2.26 -1.61
CA VAL A 74 5.42 3.04 -2.53
C VAL A 74 6.65 2.23 -2.93
N PRO A 75 6.56 1.44 -4.02
CA PRO A 75 7.68 0.65 -4.52
C PRO A 75 8.66 1.50 -5.34
N PHE A 76 9.96 1.37 -5.07
CA PHE A 76 11.02 2.07 -5.81
C PHE A 76 11.55 1.28 -7.01
N LYS A 77 11.53 -0.06 -6.96
CA LYS A 77 12.02 -0.96 -8.03
C LYS A 77 13.46 -0.65 -8.45
N GLY A 78 14.35 -0.42 -7.47
CA GLY A 78 15.70 0.09 -7.71
C GLY A 78 15.72 1.62 -7.76
N ASP A 79 16.48 2.20 -8.70
CA ASP A 79 16.56 3.66 -8.87
C ASP A 79 15.31 4.21 -9.55
N ALA A 80 14.43 4.82 -8.75
CA ALA A 80 13.22 5.44 -9.27
C ALA A 80 13.50 6.66 -10.16
N SER A 81 12.65 6.84 -11.17
CA SER A 81 12.71 7.99 -12.09
C SER A 81 12.51 9.33 -11.37
N ILE A 82 13.01 10.41 -11.99
CA ILE A 82 12.85 11.77 -11.45
C ILE A 82 11.37 12.15 -11.31
N GLU A 83 10.55 11.86 -12.33
CA GLU A 83 9.10 12.11 -12.29
C GLU A 83 8.43 11.37 -11.14
N TYR A 84 8.78 10.10 -10.93
CA TYR A 84 8.19 9.29 -9.86
C TYR A 84 8.48 9.90 -8.48
N LYS A 85 9.74 10.24 -8.22
CA LYS A 85 10.16 10.91 -6.98
C LYS A 85 9.47 12.26 -6.79
N TRP A 86 9.33 13.06 -7.84
CA TRP A 86 8.61 14.34 -7.78
C TRP A 86 7.13 14.14 -7.43
N ARG A 87 6.47 13.16 -8.06
CA ARG A 87 5.07 12.82 -7.77
C ARG A 87 4.89 12.35 -6.34
N VAL A 88 5.82 11.55 -5.80
CA VAL A 88 5.81 11.18 -4.38
C VAL A 88 5.91 12.44 -3.50
N ALA A 89 6.84 13.35 -3.78
CA ALA A 89 6.98 14.60 -3.02
C ALA A 89 5.69 15.43 -3.01
N LYS A 90 5.03 15.58 -4.16
CA LYS A 90 3.77 16.36 -4.28
C LYS A 90 2.58 15.67 -3.63
N ARG A 91 2.54 14.33 -3.66
CA ARG A 91 1.53 13.58 -2.92
C ARG A 91 1.67 13.77 -1.41
N LEU A 92 2.90 13.82 -0.87
CA LEU A 92 3.10 14.11 0.55
C LEU A 92 2.59 15.49 0.94
N GLU A 93 2.80 16.51 0.10
CA GLU A 93 2.25 17.86 0.31
C GLU A 93 0.72 17.84 0.33
N GLN A 94 0.10 17.13 -0.60
CA GLN A 94 -1.36 16.94 -0.64
C GLN A 94 -1.89 16.22 0.61
N MET A 95 -1.18 15.24 1.13
CA MET A 95 -1.58 14.52 2.35
C MET A 95 -1.43 15.41 3.59
N ALA A 96 -0.40 16.25 3.66
CA ALA A 96 -0.26 17.22 4.73
C ALA A 96 -1.39 18.28 4.72
N GLU A 97 -1.82 18.72 3.54
CA GLU A 97 -2.97 19.62 3.38
C GLU A 97 -4.28 18.93 3.77
N ARG A 98 -4.47 17.67 3.34
CA ARG A 98 -5.66 16.87 3.66
C ARG A 98 -5.76 16.56 5.16
N TYR A 99 -4.64 16.37 5.84
CA TYR A 99 -4.58 16.01 7.26
C TYR A 99 -3.84 17.07 8.08
N PRO A 100 -4.41 18.28 8.25
CA PRO A 100 -3.72 19.37 8.93
C PRO A 100 -3.37 18.98 10.37
N GLY A 101 -2.10 19.19 10.73
CA GLY A 101 -1.57 18.86 12.06
C GLY A 101 -1.17 17.40 12.28
N LYS A 102 -1.41 16.49 11.31
CA LYS A 102 -0.89 15.11 11.37
C LYS A 102 0.53 15.05 10.85
N LEU A 103 1.42 14.43 11.62
CA LEU A 103 2.78 14.15 11.15
C LEU A 103 2.77 12.99 10.15
N ILE A 104 3.59 13.11 9.11
CA ILE A 104 3.80 12.07 8.11
C ILE A 104 4.95 11.18 8.57
N LYS A 105 4.72 9.86 8.62
CA LYS A 105 5.73 8.84 8.91
C LYS A 105 5.91 7.94 7.69
N ILE A 106 7.15 7.81 7.25
CA ILE A 106 7.53 6.94 6.15
C ILE A 106 8.29 5.74 6.72
N LEU A 107 7.74 4.55 6.53
CA LEU A 107 8.36 3.28 6.94
C LEU A 107 9.07 2.67 5.73
N TYR A 108 10.40 2.60 5.76
CA TYR A 108 11.18 2.09 4.64
C TYR A 108 11.70 0.67 4.87
N PHE A 109 11.40 -0.22 3.93
CA PHE A 109 11.82 -1.62 3.94
C PHE A 109 12.68 -1.94 2.72
N GLY A 110 13.84 -2.52 2.94
CA GLY A 110 14.78 -2.92 1.91
C GLY A 110 15.83 -3.85 2.47
N ASP A 111 16.78 -4.22 1.61
CA ASP A 111 17.83 -5.16 1.96
C ASP A 111 18.85 -4.55 2.94
N LEU A 112 19.61 -5.43 3.60
CA LEU A 112 20.81 -5.04 4.32
C LEU A 112 22.01 -5.24 3.40
N ASP A 113 22.16 -4.36 2.41
CA ASP A 113 23.35 -4.27 1.59
C ASP A 113 23.67 -2.80 1.25
N GLN A 114 24.82 -2.53 0.62
CA GLN A 114 25.22 -1.16 0.31
C GLN A 114 24.21 -0.46 -0.64
N LYS A 115 23.58 -1.19 -1.57
CA LYS A 115 22.62 -0.63 -2.52
C LYS A 115 21.26 -0.33 -1.89
N GLY A 116 20.72 -1.25 -1.08
CA GLY A 116 19.51 -1.06 -0.30
C GLY A 116 19.62 0.05 0.75
N LEU A 117 20.85 0.50 1.07
CA LEU A 117 21.10 1.73 1.83
C LEU A 117 21.29 2.98 0.96
N GLU A 118 21.76 2.87 -0.28
CA GLU A 118 22.03 3.99 -1.20
C GLU A 118 20.80 4.44 -1.99
N ILE A 119 20.01 3.50 -2.49
CA ILE A 119 18.73 3.75 -3.20
C ILE A 119 17.80 4.64 -2.35
N PRO A 120 17.50 4.31 -1.08
CA PRO A 120 16.67 5.19 -0.27
C PRO A 120 17.34 6.54 -0.03
N LYS A 121 18.67 6.62 0.10
CA LYS A 121 19.35 7.91 0.35
C LYS A 121 19.19 8.87 -0.83
N ASN A 122 19.41 8.42 -2.05
CA ASN A 122 19.28 9.27 -3.24
C ASN A 122 17.83 9.69 -3.46
N ALA A 123 16.90 8.75 -3.40
CA ALA A 123 15.49 9.04 -3.55
C ALA A 123 14.97 9.98 -2.44
N LEU A 124 15.34 9.70 -1.18
CA LEU A 124 14.95 10.51 -0.02
C LEU A 124 15.51 11.91 -0.11
N ARG A 125 16.76 12.09 -0.55
CA ARG A 125 17.36 13.41 -0.74
C ARG A 125 16.56 14.22 -1.74
N ASP A 126 16.28 13.65 -2.90
CA ASP A 126 15.58 14.37 -3.97
C ASP A 126 14.14 14.69 -3.56
N ILE A 127 13.44 13.73 -2.94
CA ILE A 127 12.07 13.94 -2.42
C ILE A 127 12.06 15.02 -1.35
N LYS A 128 12.98 15.00 -0.38
CA LYS A 128 13.09 16.05 0.64
C LYS A 128 13.38 17.42 0.05
N ASN A 129 14.16 17.50 -1.03
CA ASN A 129 14.44 18.76 -1.71
C ASN A 129 13.22 19.32 -2.46
N TRP A 130 12.32 18.47 -2.93
CA TRP A 130 11.13 18.87 -3.71
C TRP A 130 9.84 18.96 -2.89
N CYS A 131 9.86 18.43 -1.67
CA CYS A 131 8.75 18.40 -0.74
C CYS A 131 8.88 19.55 0.26
N SER A 132 7.87 20.42 0.30
CA SER A 132 7.80 21.56 1.23
C SER A 132 7.39 21.16 2.65
N VAL A 133 6.97 19.91 2.87
CA VAL A 133 6.52 19.42 4.18
C VAL A 133 7.53 18.47 4.80
N SER A 134 7.66 18.55 6.12
CA SER A 134 8.50 17.63 6.88
C SER A 134 7.82 16.29 7.06
N PHE A 135 8.59 15.22 6.94
CA PHE A 135 8.16 13.86 7.24
C PHE A 135 9.31 13.10 7.91
N ASP A 136 8.94 12.17 8.80
CA ASP A 136 9.92 11.33 9.47
C ASP A 136 10.15 10.05 8.67
N PHE A 137 11.42 9.70 8.49
CA PHE A 137 11.82 8.51 7.78
C PHE A 137 12.36 7.48 8.78
N ILE A 138 11.69 6.33 8.84
CA ILE A 138 11.97 5.24 9.77
C ILE A 138 12.39 4.02 8.95
N ARG A 139 13.60 3.51 9.17
CA ARG A 139 14.07 2.28 8.54
C ARG A 139 13.47 1.08 9.28
N GLY A 140 12.63 0.31 8.59
CA GLY A 140 12.00 -0.93 9.05
C GLY A 140 12.48 -2.19 8.32
N GLY A 141 13.32 -2.05 7.30
CA GLY A 141 13.98 -3.16 6.60
C GLY A 141 14.98 -3.93 7.45
N LEU A 142 15.72 -4.86 6.84
CA LEU A 142 16.72 -5.67 7.54
C LEU A 142 17.81 -4.79 8.19
N ASN A 143 18.00 -4.93 9.49
CA ASN A 143 18.99 -4.21 10.29
C ASN A 143 20.12 -5.13 10.77
N PRO A 144 21.31 -4.59 11.07
CA PRO A 144 22.37 -5.40 11.69
C PRO A 144 21.86 -6.09 12.97
N GLY A 145 22.08 -7.40 13.06
CA GLY A 145 21.57 -8.28 14.12
C GLY A 145 20.36 -9.12 13.71
N ASP A 146 19.61 -8.72 12.69
CA ASP A 146 18.47 -9.48 12.17
C ASP A 146 18.92 -10.81 11.54
N GLU A 147 20.15 -10.88 11.03
CA GLU A 147 20.75 -12.12 10.52
C GLU A 147 20.83 -13.22 11.58
N THR A 148 21.13 -12.84 12.83
CA THR A 148 21.23 -13.78 13.94
C THR A 148 19.85 -14.08 14.50
N LYS A 149 18.99 -13.05 14.59
CA LYS A 149 17.63 -13.17 15.10
C LYS A 149 16.77 -14.10 14.23
N PHE A 150 16.86 -13.96 12.91
CA PHE A 150 16.05 -14.73 11.95
C PHE A 150 16.81 -15.92 11.34
N ASN A 151 18.05 -16.18 11.79
CA ASN A 151 18.90 -17.25 11.28
C ASN A 151 19.01 -17.22 9.74
N LEU A 152 19.28 -16.04 9.20
CA LEU A 152 19.35 -15.81 7.75
C LEU A 152 20.64 -16.43 7.20
N GLY A 153 20.52 -17.16 6.08
CA GLY A 153 21.68 -17.61 5.33
C GLY A 153 22.45 -16.41 4.77
N THR A 154 23.78 -16.47 4.81
CA THR A 154 24.62 -15.49 4.10
C THR A 154 24.56 -15.76 2.60
N SER A 155 24.37 -14.73 1.77
CA SER A 155 24.59 -14.87 0.33
C SER A 155 26.02 -15.33 0.05
N ILE A 156 26.17 -16.38 -0.77
CA ILE A 156 27.46 -16.97 -1.16
C ILE A 156 28.39 -15.92 -1.80
N ASP A 157 27.82 -14.90 -2.46
CA ASP A 157 28.55 -13.92 -3.26
C ASP A 157 28.98 -12.65 -2.53
N LYS A 158 28.44 -12.36 -1.32
CA LYS A 158 28.75 -11.12 -0.58
C LYS A 158 28.70 -11.33 0.93
N ILE A 159 29.87 -11.31 1.56
CA ILE A 159 30.02 -11.30 3.02
C ILE A 159 29.27 -10.05 3.55
N SER A 160 28.39 -10.22 4.54
CA SER A 160 27.58 -9.18 5.20
C SER A 160 26.47 -8.50 4.38
N SER A 161 25.96 -9.13 3.32
CA SER A 161 24.70 -8.72 2.69
C SER A 161 23.57 -9.70 3.00
N TYR A 162 22.41 -9.20 3.43
CA TYR A 162 21.21 -10.01 3.64
C TYR A 162 20.05 -9.48 2.81
N GLN A 163 19.42 -10.40 2.11
CA GLN A 163 18.32 -10.11 1.18
C GLN A 163 16.99 -10.40 1.86
N TRP A 164 16.01 -9.54 1.63
CA TRP A 164 14.65 -9.71 2.14
C TRP A 164 14.05 -11.06 1.75
N GLU A 165 14.38 -11.56 0.55
CA GLU A 165 13.95 -12.85 0.02
C GLU A 165 14.43 -14.05 0.85
N SER A 166 15.40 -13.86 1.75
CA SER A 166 15.86 -14.90 2.67
C SER A 166 14.94 -15.07 3.89
N LEU A 167 14.00 -14.14 4.12
CA LEU A 167 13.02 -14.24 5.18
C LEU A 167 11.90 -15.21 4.80
N SER A 168 11.47 -16.04 5.75
CA SER A 168 10.19 -16.74 5.64
C SER A 168 9.01 -15.76 5.66
N HIS A 169 7.85 -16.20 5.23
CA HIS A 169 6.62 -15.40 5.28
C HIS A 169 6.33 -14.90 6.71
N GLU A 170 6.51 -15.76 7.70
CA GLU A 170 6.29 -15.46 9.12
C GLU A 170 7.32 -14.47 9.66
N GLN A 171 8.58 -14.61 9.27
CA GLN A 171 9.66 -13.70 9.69
C GLN A 171 9.48 -12.30 9.09
N ALA A 172 9.11 -12.22 7.81
CA ALA A 172 8.75 -10.97 7.18
C ALA A 172 7.53 -10.33 7.88
N GLY A 173 6.51 -11.14 8.21
CA GLY A 173 5.34 -10.70 8.97
C GLY A 173 5.69 -10.13 10.34
N GLU A 174 6.57 -10.80 11.10
CA GLU A 174 7.04 -10.33 12.40
C GLU A 174 7.73 -8.97 12.28
N LEU A 175 8.64 -8.81 11.31
CA LEU A 175 9.37 -7.57 11.09
C LEU A 175 8.43 -6.42 10.68
N ILE A 176 7.58 -6.65 9.67
CA ILE A 176 6.59 -5.67 9.17
C ILE A 176 5.68 -5.20 10.31
N THR A 177 5.09 -6.16 11.02
CA THR A 177 4.09 -5.89 12.06
C THR A 177 4.72 -5.18 13.26
N SER A 178 5.95 -5.55 13.64
CA SER A 178 6.69 -4.88 14.71
C SER A 178 6.92 -3.39 14.43
N VAL A 179 7.38 -3.07 13.22
CA VAL A 179 7.62 -1.67 12.80
C VAL A 179 6.31 -0.89 12.73
N ILE A 180 5.25 -1.48 12.15
CA ILE A 180 3.94 -0.83 12.02
C ILE A 180 3.33 -0.57 13.39
N ASN A 181 3.34 -1.54 14.30
CA ASN A 181 2.79 -1.36 15.65
C ASN A 181 3.50 -0.26 16.46
N GLY A 182 4.73 0.10 16.08
CA GLY A 182 5.46 1.24 16.65
C GLY A 182 4.88 2.61 16.28
N VAL A 183 4.08 2.70 15.20
CA VAL A 183 3.50 3.96 14.70
C VAL A 183 1.98 3.94 14.56
N VAL A 184 1.39 2.80 14.22
CA VAL A 184 -0.05 2.62 14.01
C VAL A 184 -0.59 1.78 15.15
N SER A 185 -1.52 2.33 15.93
CA SER A 185 -2.15 1.59 17.02
C SER A 185 -3.07 0.48 16.48
N GLN A 186 -3.07 -0.67 17.16
CA GLN A 186 -4.00 -1.75 16.85
C GLN A 186 -5.46 -1.23 16.85
N GLY A 187 -6.22 -1.67 15.85
CA GLY A 187 -7.63 -1.30 15.73
C GLY A 187 -7.91 0.12 15.26
N VAL A 188 -6.90 0.92 14.87
CA VAL A 188 -7.13 2.30 14.38
C VAL A 188 -8.10 2.38 13.19
N PHE A 189 -8.17 1.32 12.38
CA PHE A 189 -9.06 1.23 11.23
C PHE A 189 -10.41 0.56 11.55
N SER A 190 -10.57 -0.02 12.75
CA SER A 190 -11.78 -0.79 13.07
C SER A 190 -13.05 0.08 13.08
N GLU A 191 -12.93 1.31 13.59
CA GLU A 191 -14.04 2.27 13.63
C GLU A 191 -14.46 2.68 12.22
N ILE A 192 -13.51 3.06 11.36
CA ILE A 192 -13.81 3.49 9.99
C ILE A 192 -14.37 2.32 9.16
N GLU A 193 -13.84 1.11 9.32
CA GLU A 193 -14.37 -0.09 8.65
C GLU A 193 -15.81 -0.40 9.08
N SER A 194 -16.16 -0.12 10.34
CA SER A 194 -17.54 -0.23 10.79
C SER A 194 -18.43 0.81 10.12
N GLN A 195 -17.96 2.06 10.00
CA GLN A 195 -18.69 3.13 9.33
C GLN A 195 -18.87 2.85 7.83
N GLU A 196 -17.87 2.29 7.15
CA GLU A 196 -17.95 1.86 5.74
C GLU A 196 -19.02 0.79 5.52
N ARG A 197 -19.08 -0.22 6.39
CA ARG A 197 -20.11 -1.27 6.33
C ARG A 197 -21.50 -0.67 6.48
N GLU A 198 -21.68 0.24 7.43
CA GLU A 198 -22.96 0.92 7.64
C GLU A 198 -23.35 1.80 6.46
N ALA A 199 -22.42 2.62 5.95
CA ALA A 199 -22.64 3.49 4.80
C ALA A 199 -22.97 2.69 3.54
N THR A 200 -22.21 1.62 3.28
CA THR A 200 -22.45 0.69 2.17
C THR A 200 -23.84 0.04 2.27
N ALA A 201 -24.22 -0.43 3.46
CA ALA A 201 -25.54 -1.03 3.68
C ALA A 201 -26.68 -0.02 3.48
N LYS A 202 -26.51 1.23 3.92
CA LYS A 202 -27.48 2.31 3.65
C LYS A 202 -27.60 2.58 2.15
N PHE A 203 -26.48 2.68 1.46
CA PHE A 203 -26.44 2.96 0.03
C PHE A 203 -27.11 1.85 -0.80
N LYS A 204 -26.76 0.58 -0.53
CA LYS A 204 -27.36 -0.59 -1.18
C LYS A 204 -28.89 -0.68 -0.99
N LYS A 205 -29.43 -0.17 0.13
CA LYS A 205 -30.88 -0.09 0.37
C LYS A 205 -31.59 1.00 -0.44
N ILE A 206 -30.88 2.02 -0.89
CA ILE A 206 -31.45 3.16 -1.62
C ILE A 206 -31.52 2.87 -3.13
N ILE A 207 -30.54 2.16 -3.68
CA ILE A 207 -30.44 1.89 -5.13
C ILE A 207 -31.73 1.29 -5.73
N PRO A 208 -32.38 0.26 -5.13
CA PRO A 208 -33.62 -0.27 -5.67
C PRO A 208 -34.73 0.78 -5.79
N LYS A 209 -34.80 1.72 -4.84
CA LYS A 209 -35.79 2.81 -4.86
C LYS A 209 -35.52 3.80 -5.99
N ILE A 210 -34.25 4.09 -6.27
CA ILE A 210 -33.85 4.94 -7.40
C ILE A 210 -34.22 4.26 -8.72
N LEU A 211 -33.91 2.97 -8.86
CA LEU A 211 -34.27 2.18 -10.05
C LEU A 211 -35.79 2.16 -10.29
N GLU A 212 -36.60 2.01 -9.24
CA GLU A 212 -38.06 2.10 -9.33
C GLU A 212 -38.56 3.48 -9.77
N MET A 213 -37.89 4.56 -9.38
CA MET A 213 -38.23 5.92 -9.81
C MET A 213 -37.91 6.13 -11.28
N LEU A 214 -36.78 5.61 -11.77
CA LEU A 214 -36.37 5.75 -13.17
C LEU A 214 -37.31 5.02 -14.13
N LYS A 215 -37.90 3.89 -13.72
CA LYS A 215 -38.89 3.14 -14.52
C LYS A 215 -40.24 3.84 -14.71
N LYS A 216 -40.49 4.94 -14.00
CA LYS A 216 -41.76 5.69 -14.06
C LYS A 216 -41.72 6.86 -15.05
N PHE A 217 -40.60 7.09 -15.72
CA PHE A 217 -40.42 8.08 -16.78
C PHE A 217 -40.17 7.38 -18.11
#